data_AF-A0A3A6K129-F1
#
_entry.id   AF-A0A3A6K129-F1
#
_cell.length_a   1.000
_cell.length_b   1.000
_cell.length_c   1.000
_cell.angle_alpha   90.00
_cell.angle_beta   90.00
_cell.angle_gamma   90.00
#
_symmetry.space_group_name_H-M   'P 1'
#
loop_
_entity.id
_entity.type
_entity.pdbx_description
1 polymer ?
#
loop_
_entity_poly.entity_id
_entity_poly.type
_entity_poly.pdbx_seq_one_letter_code
_entity_poly.pdbx_strand_id
1 'polypeptide(L)'
;MPQIVPISHLKNTSEISEMCHSAREPIFITKNGYGDMVLMSMENYERMVRMAKIYEELEESERQVEAGQTMNAREHLASVREKYGL
;
A
#
# COMPACT_ATOMS: atom_id res chain seq x y z
N MET A 1 -14.93 -10.07 2.15
CA MET A 1 -14.51 -11.33 2.82
C MET A 1 -13.31 -11.83 2.04
N PRO A 2 -12.19 -12.14 2.71
CA PRO A 2 -10.97 -12.58 2.04
C PRO A 2 -11.24 -13.89 1.28
N GLN A 3 -10.80 -13.95 0.02
CA GLN A 3 -10.90 -15.17 -0.76
C GLN A 3 -9.77 -16.11 -0.33
N ILE A 4 -10.12 -17.35 -0.02
CA ILE A 4 -9.17 -18.37 0.43
C ILE A 4 -9.30 -19.57 -0.50
N VAL A 5 -8.19 -19.98 -1.11
CA VAL A 5 -8.18 -21.11 -2.05
C VAL A 5 -7.04 -22.08 -1.74
N PRO A 6 -7.17 -23.37 -2.10
CA PRO A 6 -6.07 -24.32 -1.95
C PRO A 6 -4.97 -24.06 -2.98
N ILE A 7 -3.72 -24.41 -2.65
CA ILE A 7 -2.55 -24.28 -3.52
C ILE A 7 -2.72 -25.03 -4.86
N SER A 8 -3.62 -26.03 -4.92
CA SER A 8 -3.95 -26.73 -6.16
C SER A 8 -4.59 -25.82 -7.23
N HIS A 9 -5.23 -24.71 -6.86
CA HIS A 9 -5.77 -23.75 -7.84
C HIS A 9 -4.66 -23.03 -8.62
N LEU A 10 -3.43 -22.96 -8.10
CA LEU A 10 -2.30 -22.40 -8.84
C LEU A 10 -1.95 -23.19 -10.11
N LYS A 11 -2.49 -24.41 -10.27
CA LYS A 11 -2.36 -25.19 -11.51
C LYS A 11 -3.09 -24.54 -12.69
N ASN A 12 -4.17 -23.81 -12.45
CA ASN A 12 -4.89 -23.06 -13.48
C ASN A 12 -4.44 -21.59 -13.45
N THR A 13 -3.34 -21.31 -14.15
CA THR A 13 -2.70 -19.99 -14.11
C THR A 13 -3.56 -18.89 -14.72
N SER A 14 -4.38 -19.21 -15.73
CA SER A 14 -5.30 -18.23 -16.33
C SER A 14 -6.39 -17.80 -15.34
N GLU A 15 -7.04 -18.75 -14.68
CA GLU A 15 -8.09 -18.48 -13.70
C GLU A 15 -7.55 -17.68 -12.50
N ILE A 16 -6.43 -18.11 -11.91
CA ILE A 16 -5.87 -17.39 -10.76
C ILE A 16 -5.38 -15.99 -11.14
N SER A 17 -4.89 -15.81 -12.37
CA SER A 17 -4.53 -14.48 -12.90
C SER A 17 -5.76 -13.58 -13.00
N GLU A 18 -6.85 -14.05 -13.61
CA GLU A 18 -8.11 -13.30 -13.70
C GLU A 18 -8.69 -12.97 -12.32
N MET A 19 -8.64 -13.92 -11.38
CA MET A 19 -9.04 -13.69 -10.00
C MET A 19 -8.21 -12.57 -9.36
N CYS A 20 -6.87 -12.57 -9.53
CA CYS A 20 -5.98 -11.55 -8.98
C CYS A 20 -6.25 -10.14 -9.53
N HIS A 21 -6.66 -10.02 -10.80
CA HIS A 21 -6.99 -8.74 -11.42
C HIS A 21 -8.40 -8.26 -11.06
N SER A 22 -9.34 -9.19 -10.89
CA SER A 22 -10.74 -8.87 -10.56
C SER A 22 -10.93 -8.60 -9.06
N ALA A 23 -10.11 -9.22 -8.21
CA ALA A 23 -10.14 -9.01 -6.78
C ALA A 23 -9.53 -7.64 -6.42
N ARG A 24 -10.19 -6.92 -5.50
CA ARG A 24 -9.64 -5.68 -4.89
C ARG A 24 -8.80 -5.94 -3.64
N GLU A 25 -8.91 -7.15 -3.12
CA GLU A 25 -8.24 -7.64 -1.91
C GLU A 25 -7.35 -8.83 -2.28
N PRO A 26 -6.30 -9.11 -1.48
CA PRO A 26 -5.46 -10.28 -1.70
C PRO A 26 -6.21 -11.61 -1.60
N ILE A 27 -5.74 -12.60 -2.35
CA ILE A 27 -6.22 -13.98 -2.30
C ILE A 27 -5.26 -14.77 -1.42
N PHE A 28 -5.79 -15.41 -0.38
CA PHE A 28 -5.02 -16.26 0.50
C PHE A 28 -4.98 -17.68 -0.04
N ILE A 29 -3.80 -18.28 -0.02
CA ILE A 29 -3.57 -19.64 -0.47
C ILE A 29 -3.32 -20.51 0.75
N THR A 30 -3.96 -21.69 0.77
CA THR A 30 -3.77 -22.70 1.80
C THR A 30 -3.07 -23.94 1.26
N LYS A 31 -2.24 -24.57 2.08
CA LYS A 31 -1.59 -25.85 1.81
C LYS A 31 -1.86 -26.78 2.99
N ASN A 32 -2.50 -27.92 2.73
CA ASN A 32 -2.91 -28.88 3.75
C ASN A 32 -3.76 -28.27 4.89
N GLY A 33 -4.61 -27.29 4.56
CA GLY A 33 -5.49 -26.61 5.52
C GLY A 33 -4.84 -25.44 6.29
N TYR A 34 -3.55 -25.18 6.09
CA TYR A 34 -2.83 -24.07 6.72
C TYR A 34 -2.59 -22.94 5.72
N GLY A 35 -2.61 -21.69 6.18
CA GLY A 35 -2.21 -20.55 5.37
C GLY A 35 -0.74 -20.67 4.94
N ASP A 36 -0.46 -20.39 3.67
CA ASP A 36 0.86 -20.63 3.06
C ASP A 36 1.38 -19.37 2.34
N MET A 37 0.57 -18.76 1.48
CA MET A 37 0.96 -17.58 0.71
C MET A 37 -0.23 -16.66 0.41
N VAL A 38 0.08 -15.47 -0.10
CA VAL A 38 -0.91 -14.47 -0.54
C VAL A 38 -0.59 -14.09 -2.00
N LEU A 39 -1.61 -14.08 -2.85
CA LEU A 39 -1.52 -13.68 -4.26
C LEU A 39 -2.36 -12.43 -4.52
N MET A 40 -1.86 -11.54 -5.37
CA MET A 40 -2.57 -10.35 -5.86
C MET A 40 -1.97 -9.90 -7.19
N SER A 41 -2.71 -9.08 -7.95
CA SER A 41 -2.14 -8.40 -9.12
C SER A 41 -1.02 -7.43 -8.69
N MET A 42 -0.09 -7.16 -9.61
CA MET A 42 0.98 -6.19 -9.37
C MET A 42 0.42 -4.81 -9.02
N GLU A 43 -0.61 -4.36 -9.73
CA GLU A 43 -1.27 -3.07 -9.47
C GLU A 43 -1.80 -2.98 -8.03
N ASN A 44 -2.47 -4.03 -7.56
CA ASN A 44 -3.00 -4.08 -6.19
C ASN A 44 -1.88 -4.11 -5.15
N TYR A 45 -0.81 -4.87 -5.40
CA TYR A 45 0.37 -4.90 -4.53
C TYR A 45 1.00 -3.52 -4.40
N GLU A 46 1.28 -2.87 -5.52
CA GLU A 46 1.90 -1.54 -5.51
C GLU A 46 0.98 -0.51 -4.86
N ARG A 47 -0.33 -0.57 -5.11
CA ARG A 47 -1.31 0.30 -4.45
C ARG A 47 -1.27 0.12 -2.94
N MET A 48 -1.25 -1.13 -2.46
CA MET A 48 -1.16 -1.43 -1.03
C MET A 48 0.13 -0.86 -0.41
N VAL A 49 1.27 -1.08 -1.05
CA VAL A 49 2.57 -0.55 -0.59
C VAL A 49 2.58 0.98 -0.58
N ARG A 50 2.04 1.64 -1.62
CA ARG A 50 1.92 3.09 -1.67
C ARG A 50 1.04 3.64 -0.55
N MET A 51 -0.11 3.01 -0.30
CA MET A 51 -1.01 3.45 0.78
C MET A 51 -0.35 3.28 2.16
N ALA A 52 0.36 2.18 2.40
CA ALA A 52 1.09 1.97 3.65
C ALA A 52 2.10 3.09 3.91
N LYS A 53 2.85 3.50 2.89
CA LYS A 53 3.79 4.63 2.99
C LYS A 53 3.08 5.96 3.29
N ILE A 54 1.95 6.23 2.64
CA ILE A 54 1.17 7.45 2.92
C ILE A 54 0.68 7.47 4.37
N TYR A 55 0.22 6.33 4.90
CA TYR A 55 -0.21 6.24 6.29
C TYR A 55 0.94 6.50 7.26
N GLU A 56 2.13 5.97 6.99
CA GLU A 56 3.34 6.25 7.79
C GLU A 56 3.70 7.75 7.79
N GLU A 57 3.70 8.38 6.61
CA GLU A 57 3.98 9.82 6.45
C GLU A 57 2.92 10.70 7.15
N LEU A 58 1.64 10.29 7.10
CA LEU A 58 0.55 10.96 7.80
C LEU A 58 0.71 10.85 9.32
N GLU A 59 1.01 9.66 9.83
CA GLU A 59 1.21 9.42 11.26
C GLU A 59 2.40 10.26 11.80
N GLU A 60 3.48 10.36 11.02
CA GLU A 60 4.58 11.25 11.36
C GLU A 60 4.16 12.73 11.35
N SER A 61 3.43 13.15 10.34
CA SER A 61 2.92 14.52 10.23
C SER A 61 2.00 14.89 11.39
N GLU A 62 1.13 13.98 11.82
CA GLU A 62 0.25 14.17 12.98
C GLU A 62 1.07 14.37 14.26
N ARG A 63 2.11 13.57 14.50
CA ARG A 63 3.02 13.76 15.65
C ARG A 63 3.73 15.10 15.61
N GLN A 64 4.19 15.54 14.43
CA GLN A 64 4.85 16.84 14.28
C GLN A 64 3.89 17.99 14.58
N VAL A 65 2.63 17.89 14.16
CA VAL A 65 1.58 18.86 14.48
C VAL A 65 1.34 18.94 15.99
N GLU A 66 1.19 17.79 16.66
CA GLU A 66 0.99 17.71 18.11
C GLU A 66 2.19 18.28 18.89
N ALA A 67 3.42 18.04 18.41
CA ALA A 67 4.65 18.57 18.99
C ALA A 67 4.89 20.06 18.68
N GLY A 68 4.02 20.70 17.89
CA GLY A 68 4.18 22.10 17.46
C GLY A 68 5.30 22.31 16.44
N GLN A 69 5.82 21.23 15.83
CA GLN A 69 6.87 21.25 14.81
C GLN A 69 6.30 21.59 13.43
N THR A 70 5.54 22.69 13.37
CA THR A 70 4.91 23.17 12.13
C THR A 70 5.49 24.52 11.74
N MET A 71 5.40 24.85 10.45
CA MET A 71 5.82 26.14 9.93
C MET A 71 4.69 26.76 9.11
N ASN A 72 4.61 28.09 9.09
CA ASN A 72 3.69 28.77 8.19
C ASN A 72 4.07 28.47 6.73
N ALA A 73 3.11 27.97 5.96
CA ALA A 73 3.36 27.54 4.57
C ALA A 73 3.90 28.67 3.68
N ARG A 74 3.43 29.91 3.84
CA ARG A 74 3.88 31.04 3.01
C ARG A 74 5.32 31.44 3.35
N GLU A 75 5.64 31.49 4.64
CA GLU A 75 6.99 31.82 5.12
C GLU A 75 7.99 30.75 4.69
N HIS A 76 7.62 29.47 4.86
CA HIS A 76 8.48 28.37 4.43
C HIS A 76 8.71 28.39 2.92
N LEU A 77 7.66 28.53 2.10
CA LEU A 77 7.80 28.61 0.64
C LEU A 77 8.65 29.80 0.18
N ALA A 78 8.53 30.96 0.85
CA ALA A 78 9.40 32.11 0.57
C ALA A 78 10.86 31.77 0.85
N SER A 79 11.16 31.15 2.00
CA SER A 79 12.53 30.76 2.37
C SER A 79 13.14 29.73 1.42
N VAL A 80 12.34 28.80 0.88
CA VAL A 80 12.78 27.81 -0.10
C VAL A 80 13.12 28.49 -1.43
N ARG A 81 12.25 29.39 -1.92
CA ARG A 81 12.51 30.13 -3.16
C ARG A 81 13.77 30.97 -3.06
N GLU A 82 13.96 31.68 -1.96
CA GLU A 82 15.17 32.46 -1.69
C GLU A 82 16.42 31.57 -1.68
N LYS A 83 16.37 30.43 -0.99
CA LYS A 83 17.50 29.47 -0.91
C LYS A 83 17.92 28.91 -2.27
N TYR A 84 16.98 28.70 -3.18
CA TYR A 84 17.25 28.10 -4.49
C TYR A 84 17.22 29.09 -5.66
N GLY A 85 17.03 30.39 -5.41
CA GLY A 85 17.02 31.44 -6.44
C GLY A 85 15.86 31.33 -7.43
N LEU A 86 14.68 30.86 -6.97
CA LEU A 86 13.46 30.68 -7.77
C LEU A 86 12.51 31.87 -7.70
#